data_AF-A0A7S2TTP9-F1
#
_entry.id   AF-A0A7S2TTP9-F1
#
_cell.length_a   1.000
_cell.length_b   1.000
_cell.length_c   1.000
_cell.angle_alpha   90.00
_cell.angle_beta   90.00
_cell.angle_gamma   90.00
#
_symmetry.space_group_name_H-M   'P 1'
#
loop_
_entity.id
_entity.type
_entity.pdbx_description
1 polymer ?
#
loop_
_entity_poly.entity_id
_entity_poly.type
_entity_poly.pdbx_seq_one_letter_code
_entity_poly.pdbx_strand_id
1 'polypeptide(L)'
;KGCGRTQRQHRPFDQTLIKGWEGRKRLFRTQLSWFRRRTLGNFVVQYSSQHVTKKRLAVKKDENAMVPVIQQFNPHTFNFNKINPEEVIADVRMYELGPLSWLWKTKKSRLRDVTARVMINISPLAPAHCVVAVRPKNCLPQILTRDSLELGLAMLKDSRRSDIKVLFNSLGAYASQNHLHMHIVYLKGLGFPEDRLALEHAASEESSTSSST
;
A
#
# COMPACT_ATOMS: atom_id res chain seq x y z
N LYS A 1 40.46 16.93 8.70
CA LYS A 1 39.88 15.61 9.07
C LYS A 1 38.48 15.85 9.62
N GLY A 2 37.46 15.20 9.07
CA GLY A 2 36.08 15.30 9.56
C GLY A 2 35.05 15.73 8.51
N CYS A 3 34.97 15.01 7.38
CA CYS A 3 33.77 15.07 6.54
C CYS A 3 32.66 14.36 7.31
N GLY A 4 31.79 15.14 7.95
CA GLY A 4 30.59 14.64 8.60
C GLY A 4 29.68 14.04 7.54
N ARG A 5 29.73 12.71 7.39
CA ARG A 5 28.64 11.95 6.76
C ARG A 5 27.37 12.33 7.51
N THR A 6 26.52 13.13 6.88
CA THR A 6 25.15 13.34 7.35
C THR A 6 24.51 11.97 7.40
N GLN A 7 24.39 11.40 8.60
CA GLN A 7 23.66 10.17 8.81
C GLN A 7 22.26 10.41 8.25
N ARG A 8 21.93 9.72 7.16
CA ARG A 8 20.57 9.66 6.61
C ARG A 8 19.67 9.28 7.79
N GLN A 9 18.92 10.25 8.30
CA GLN A 9 18.04 10.02 9.44
C GLN A 9 17.20 8.77 9.18
N HIS A 10 17.16 7.90 10.17
CA HIS A 10 16.50 6.61 10.15
C HIS A 10 15.06 6.80 9.68
N ARG A 11 14.71 6.47 8.41
CA ARG A 11 13.31 6.55 7.98
C ARG A 11 12.56 5.38 8.63
N PRO A 12 11.67 5.63 9.60
CA PRO A 12 11.08 4.55 10.39
C PRO A 12 9.86 3.94 9.67
N PHE A 13 9.79 3.96 8.34
CA PHE A 13 8.59 3.63 7.55
C PHE A 13 7.98 2.29 7.98
N ASP A 14 8.77 1.21 7.93
CA ASP A 14 8.29 -0.12 8.33
C ASP A 14 7.87 -0.16 9.80
N GLN A 15 8.61 0.52 10.68
CA GLN A 15 8.31 0.57 12.11
C GLN A 15 7.00 1.31 12.39
N THR A 16 6.72 2.40 11.67
CA THR A 16 5.47 3.16 11.77
C THR A 16 4.30 2.27 11.39
N LEU A 17 4.40 1.52 10.28
CA LEU A 17 3.36 0.59 9.85
C LEU A 17 3.15 -0.55 10.85
N ILE A 18 4.24 -1.21 11.27
CA ILE A 18 4.19 -2.37 12.17
C ILE A 18 3.65 -1.94 13.54
N LYS A 19 4.22 -0.91 14.17
CA LYS A 19 3.75 -0.42 15.49
C LYS A 19 2.33 0.14 15.41
N GLY A 20 2.01 0.87 14.35
CA GLY A 20 0.67 1.40 14.11
C GLY A 20 -0.38 0.31 14.00
N TRP A 21 -0.05 -0.78 13.31
CA TRP A 21 -0.90 -1.96 13.18
C TRP A 21 -1.02 -2.75 14.49
N GLU A 22 0.09 -2.99 15.18
CA GLU A 22 0.16 -3.67 16.48
C GLU A 22 -0.73 -2.99 17.53
N GLY A 23 -0.63 -1.66 17.66
CA GLY A 23 -1.43 -0.87 18.61
C GLY A 23 -2.94 -0.85 18.30
N ARG A 24 -3.38 -1.44 17.17
CA ARG A 24 -4.77 -1.43 16.70
C ARG A 24 -5.40 -2.81 16.57
N LYS A 25 -4.76 -3.86 17.11
CA LYS A 25 -5.27 -5.25 17.11
C LYS A 25 -6.70 -5.39 17.66
N ARG A 26 -7.08 -4.57 18.65
CA ARG A 26 -8.44 -4.56 19.25
C ARG A 26 -9.55 -4.25 18.23
N LEU A 27 -9.23 -3.63 17.10
CA LEU A 27 -10.17 -3.25 16.05
C LEU A 27 -10.38 -4.36 15.01
N PHE A 28 -9.65 -5.48 15.10
CA PHE A 28 -9.73 -6.53 14.10
C PHE A 28 -11.04 -7.32 14.19
N ARG A 29 -11.69 -7.49 13.04
CA ARG A 29 -12.84 -8.39 12.87
C ARG A 29 -12.41 -9.86 12.86
N THR A 30 -11.22 -10.14 12.33
CA THR A 30 -10.65 -11.48 12.23
C THR A 30 -9.28 -11.55 12.89
N GLN A 31 -9.01 -12.62 13.63
CA GLN A 31 -7.76 -12.82 14.33
C GLN A 31 -6.79 -13.68 13.52
N LEU A 32 -5.51 -13.31 13.52
CA LEU A 32 -4.50 -14.05 12.76
C LEU A 32 -4.25 -15.47 13.29
N SER A 33 -4.51 -15.72 14.57
CA SER A 33 -4.35 -17.04 15.23
C SER A 33 -5.25 -18.14 14.63
N TRP A 34 -6.32 -17.75 13.95
CA TRP A 34 -7.24 -18.66 13.27
C TRP A 34 -6.75 -19.11 11.90
N PHE A 35 -5.68 -18.51 11.38
CA PHE A 35 -5.10 -18.96 10.13
C PHE A 35 -4.23 -20.19 10.35
N ARG A 36 -4.41 -21.18 9.47
CA ARG A 36 -3.48 -22.28 9.23
C ARG A 36 -2.81 -22.03 7.89
N ARG A 37 -1.50 -22.22 7.83
CA ARG A 37 -0.70 -22.02 6.62
C ARG A 37 0.13 -23.24 6.32
N ARG A 38 0.28 -23.56 5.03
CA ARG A 38 1.16 -24.61 4.54
C ARG A 38 1.80 -24.17 3.22
N THR A 39 3.09 -24.40 3.09
CA THR A 39 3.81 -24.21 1.83
C THR A 39 3.70 -25.49 1.00
N LEU A 40 3.27 -25.37 -0.25
CA LEU A 40 3.13 -26.45 -1.23
C LEU A 40 3.90 -26.05 -2.49
N GLY A 41 5.16 -26.48 -2.58
CA GLY A 41 6.08 -26.04 -3.64
C GLY A 41 6.15 -24.51 -3.70
N ASN A 42 5.74 -23.95 -4.84
CA ASN A 42 5.69 -22.50 -5.08
C ASN A 42 4.41 -21.83 -4.57
N PHE A 43 3.60 -22.47 -3.75
CA PHE A 43 2.38 -21.87 -3.21
C PHE A 43 2.40 -21.80 -1.71
N VAL A 44 1.83 -20.74 -1.15
CA VAL A 44 1.46 -20.70 0.26
C VAL A 44 -0.06 -20.76 0.34
N VAL A 45 -0.57 -21.84 0.92
CA VAL A 45 -2.00 -22.04 1.13
C VAL A 45 -2.34 -21.59 2.54
N GLN A 46 -3.37 -20.77 2.65
CA GLN A 46 -3.85 -20.20 3.91
C GLN A 46 -5.34 -20.45 4.07
N TYR A 47 -5.73 -20.99 5.23
CA TYR A 47 -7.12 -21.27 5.58
C TYR A 47 -7.49 -20.65 6.94
N SER A 48 -8.66 -20.03 7.03
CA SER A 48 -9.27 -19.60 8.29
C SER A 48 -10.79 -19.67 8.17
N SER A 49 -11.41 -20.54 8.97
CA SER A 49 -12.87 -20.65 9.05
C SER A 49 -13.49 -19.33 9.47
N GLN A 50 -12.90 -18.65 10.46
CA GLN A 50 -13.36 -17.35 10.94
C GLN A 50 -13.35 -16.29 9.83
N HIS A 51 -12.27 -16.23 9.03
CA HIS A 51 -12.17 -15.26 7.94
C HIS A 51 -13.21 -15.53 6.86
N VAL A 52 -13.47 -16.80 6.52
CA VAL A 52 -14.52 -17.17 5.57
C VAL A 52 -15.90 -16.73 6.07
N THR A 53 -16.25 -17.06 7.33
CA THR A 53 -17.56 -16.72 7.89
C THR A 53 -17.77 -15.22 8.09
N LYS A 54 -16.72 -14.47 8.45
CA LYS A 54 -16.80 -13.02 8.70
C LYS A 54 -16.52 -12.17 7.44
N LYS A 55 -16.15 -12.79 6.32
CA LYS A 55 -16.00 -12.09 5.05
C LYS A 55 -17.34 -11.45 4.72
N ARG A 56 -17.35 -10.15 4.41
CA ARG A 56 -18.56 -9.54 3.83
C ARG A 56 -18.91 -10.38 2.61
N LEU A 57 -20.11 -10.96 2.62
CA LEU A 57 -20.64 -11.59 1.42
C LEU A 57 -20.54 -10.52 0.33
N ALA A 58 -19.73 -10.78 -0.69
CA ALA A 58 -19.95 -10.07 -1.94
C ALA A 58 -21.43 -10.32 -2.24
N VAL A 59 -22.19 -9.27 -2.57
CA VAL A 59 -23.53 -9.45 -3.16
C VAL A 59 -23.39 -10.62 -4.12
N LYS A 60 -24.26 -11.64 -4.03
CA LYS A 60 -24.28 -12.79 -4.94
C LYS A 60 -24.38 -12.25 -6.36
N LYS A 61 -23.25 -11.83 -6.92
CA LYS A 61 -23.05 -11.57 -8.32
C LYS A 61 -23.02 -12.97 -8.88
N ASP A 62 -23.93 -13.21 -9.80
CA ASP A 62 -23.82 -14.35 -10.69
C ASP A 62 -22.35 -14.53 -11.05
N GLU A 63 -21.80 -15.70 -10.73
CA GLU A 63 -20.38 -16.00 -10.92
C GLU A 63 -19.98 -15.89 -12.40
N ASN A 64 -20.97 -15.95 -13.30
CA ASN A 64 -20.83 -15.79 -14.74
C ASN A 64 -21.07 -14.35 -15.22
N ALA A 65 -21.52 -13.43 -14.37
CA ALA A 65 -21.76 -12.05 -14.78
C ALA A 65 -20.44 -11.28 -14.91
N MET A 66 -20.20 -10.74 -16.10
CA MET A 66 -19.07 -9.86 -16.37
C MET A 66 -19.11 -8.66 -15.39
N VAL A 67 -18.07 -8.52 -14.56
CA VAL A 67 -17.93 -7.35 -13.69
C VAL A 67 -17.24 -6.24 -14.48
N PRO A 68 -17.91 -5.09 -14.73
CA PRO A 68 -17.24 -3.96 -15.36
C PRO A 68 -16.08 -3.51 -14.47
N VAL A 69 -14.85 -3.55 -14.98
CA VAL A 69 -13.67 -3.13 -14.20
C VAL A 69 -13.74 -1.63 -13.90
N ILE A 70 -14.23 -0.86 -14.86
CA ILE A 70 -14.44 0.59 -14.76
C ILE A 70 -15.87 0.83 -14.31
N GLN A 71 -16.03 1.34 -13.09
CA GLN A 71 -17.31 1.78 -12.55
C GLN A 71 -17.10 3.11 -11.84
N GLN A 72 -18.08 4.01 -11.94
CA GLN A 72 -18.04 5.28 -11.20
C GLN A 72 -18.06 5.02 -9.69
N PHE A 73 -17.34 5.85 -8.94
CA PHE A 73 -17.41 5.84 -7.48
C PHE A 73 -18.85 6.10 -7.03
N ASN A 74 -19.32 5.35 -6.02
CA ASN A 74 -20.63 5.53 -5.43
C ASN A 74 -20.51 6.01 -3.98
N PRO A 75 -20.90 7.26 -3.64
CA PRO A 75 -20.79 7.77 -2.27
C PRO A 75 -21.73 7.06 -1.29
N HIS A 76 -22.79 6.42 -1.75
CA HIS A 76 -23.80 5.78 -0.92
C HIS A 76 -23.34 4.41 -0.37
N THR A 77 -22.44 3.72 -1.08
CA THR A 77 -21.84 2.48 -0.59
C THR A 77 -20.74 2.76 0.44
N PHE A 78 -20.19 1.71 1.06
CA PHE A 78 -19.05 1.86 1.96
C PHE A 78 -17.86 2.46 1.20
N ASN A 79 -17.14 3.38 1.84
CA ASN A 79 -15.93 3.97 1.29
C ASN A 79 -15.00 4.44 2.44
N PHE A 80 -13.71 4.63 2.14
CA PHE A 80 -12.71 5.02 3.14
C PHE A 80 -12.89 6.40 3.79
N ASN A 81 -13.86 7.22 3.39
CA ASN A 81 -14.22 8.43 4.14
C ASN A 81 -15.17 8.13 5.31
N LYS A 82 -15.67 6.88 5.43
CA LYS A 82 -16.60 6.42 6.47
C LYS A 82 -15.97 5.46 7.49
N ILE A 83 -14.64 5.31 7.50
CA ILE A 83 -13.95 4.41 8.43
C ILE A 83 -13.96 4.96 9.86
N ASN A 84 -13.74 4.09 10.86
CA ASN A 84 -13.46 4.55 12.21
C ASN A 84 -12.08 5.27 12.23
N PRO A 85 -11.99 6.52 12.73
CA PRO A 85 -10.72 7.25 12.83
C PRO A 85 -9.61 6.48 13.58
N GLU A 86 -9.96 5.60 14.52
CA GLU A 86 -9.00 4.76 15.23
C GLU A 86 -8.30 3.74 14.33
N GLU A 87 -8.86 3.42 13.15
CA GLU A 87 -8.23 2.54 12.16
C GLU A 87 -7.04 3.21 11.45
N VAL A 88 -6.95 4.55 11.48
CA VAL A 88 -5.92 5.31 10.77
C VAL A 88 -4.58 5.19 11.50
N ILE A 89 -3.54 4.83 10.76
CA ILE A 89 -2.14 4.80 11.21
C ILE A 89 -1.48 6.16 10.95
N ALA A 90 -1.60 6.67 9.73
CA ALA A 90 -0.98 7.93 9.30
C ALA A 90 -1.68 8.50 8.07
N ASP A 91 -1.65 9.82 7.93
CA ASP A 91 -1.89 10.51 6.67
C ASP A 91 -0.54 10.80 6.01
N VAL A 92 -0.40 10.43 4.73
CA VAL A 92 0.83 10.54 3.94
C VAL A 92 0.62 11.60 2.87
N ARG A 93 1.66 12.41 2.62
CA ARG A 93 1.71 13.32 1.49
C ARG A 93 2.97 13.06 0.69
N MET A 94 2.82 12.92 -0.62
CA MET A 94 3.92 12.86 -1.57
C MET A 94 3.89 14.13 -2.40
N TYR A 95 5.01 14.84 -2.40
CA TYR A 95 5.24 16.01 -3.24
C TYR A 95 6.14 15.59 -4.38
N GLU A 96 5.67 15.78 -5.61
CA GLU A 96 6.53 15.64 -6.78
C GLU A 96 6.80 17.00 -7.40
N LEU A 97 8.09 17.30 -7.59
CA LEU A 97 8.50 18.36 -8.50
C LEU A 97 8.13 17.90 -9.90
N GLY A 98 7.15 18.56 -10.52
CA GLY A 98 6.76 18.26 -11.90
C GLY A 98 7.94 18.36 -12.87
N PRO A 99 7.81 17.86 -14.11
CA PRO A 99 8.88 17.86 -15.10
C PRO A 99 9.53 19.24 -15.15
N LEU A 100 10.82 19.20 -14.85
CA LEU A 100 11.82 20.24 -14.85
C LEU A 100 11.55 21.21 -16.03
N SER A 101 11.01 22.40 -15.74
CA SER A 101 10.61 23.40 -16.74
C SER A 101 11.82 24.09 -17.42
N TRP A 102 12.96 23.44 -17.55
CA TRP A 102 14.12 24.01 -18.24
C TRP A 102 13.96 23.97 -19.76
N LEU A 103 13.16 23.04 -20.31
CA LEU A 103 12.88 23.02 -21.76
C LEU A 103 11.91 24.13 -22.21
N TRP A 104 11.07 24.66 -21.32
CA TRP A 104 10.11 25.71 -21.68
C TRP A 104 9.91 26.62 -20.48
N LYS A 105 10.19 27.93 -20.64
CA LYS A 105 9.99 29.02 -19.67
C LYS A 105 8.52 29.17 -19.25
N THR A 106 7.95 28.16 -18.60
CA THR A 106 6.62 28.19 -18.01
C THR A 106 6.79 28.37 -16.51
N LYS A 107 6.44 29.57 -16.05
CA LYS A 107 6.45 29.96 -14.64
C LYS A 107 5.53 29.01 -13.85
N LYS A 108 6.07 28.47 -12.75
CA LYS A 108 5.48 27.55 -11.74
C LYS A 108 5.53 26.06 -12.13
N SER A 109 6.58 25.38 -11.66
CA SER A 109 6.52 23.93 -11.41
C SER A 109 5.30 23.63 -10.54
N ARG A 110 4.25 23.03 -11.10
CA ARG A 110 3.11 22.56 -10.29
C ARG A 110 3.60 21.40 -9.44
N LEU A 111 3.81 21.63 -8.15
CA LEU A 111 3.98 20.56 -7.17
C LEU A 111 2.72 19.70 -7.21
N ARG A 112 2.83 18.43 -7.60
CA ARG A 112 1.71 17.50 -7.44
C ARG A 112 1.65 17.10 -5.97
N ASP A 113 0.62 17.55 -5.26
CA ASP A 113 0.30 17.13 -3.89
C ASP A 113 -0.60 15.90 -3.95
N VAL A 114 0.00 14.72 -3.75
CA VAL A 114 -0.71 13.45 -3.62
C VAL A 114 -0.89 13.16 -2.14
N THR A 115 -2.13 13.18 -1.69
CA THR A 115 -2.48 12.77 -0.32
C THR A 115 -2.92 11.32 -0.29
N ALA A 116 -2.57 10.60 0.76
CA ALA A 116 -3.05 9.25 1.02
C ALA A 116 -3.27 9.03 2.50
N ARG A 117 -4.12 8.06 2.81
CA ARG A 117 -4.40 7.65 4.18
C ARG A 117 -4.03 6.20 4.34
N VAL A 118 -3.18 5.91 5.33
CA VAL A 118 -2.77 4.55 5.69
C VAL A 118 -3.55 4.10 6.91
N MET A 119 -4.19 2.94 6.80
CA MET A 119 -5.07 2.36 7.81
C MET A 119 -4.71 0.89 8.03
N ILE A 120 -5.10 0.33 9.17
CA ILE A 120 -5.10 -1.13 9.31
C ILE A 120 -6.14 -1.75 8.36
N ASN A 121 -5.85 -2.95 7.85
CA ASN A 121 -6.93 -3.80 7.36
C ASN A 121 -7.58 -4.48 8.58
N ILE A 122 -8.84 -4.13 8.89
CA ILE A 122 -9.58 -4.72 10.02
C ILE A 122 -9.89 -6.21 9.82
N SER A 123 -9.74 -6.75 8.61
CA SER A 123 -9.71 -8.20 8.35
C SER A 123 -8.34 -8.60 7.80
N PRO A 124 -7.28 -8.59 8.64
CA PRO A 124 -5.92 -8.79 8.16
C PRO A 124 -5.70 -10.24 7.72
N LEU A 125 -4.87 -10.42 6.69
CA LEU A 125 -4.45 -11.73 6.16
C LEU A 125 -3.06 -12.11 6.68
N ALA A 126 -2.29 -11.11 7.11
CA ALA A 126 -0.92 -11.20 7.58
C ALA A 126 -0.68 -10.16 8.68
N PRO A 127 0.36 -10.34 9.51
CA PRO A 127 0.88 -9.27 10.36
C PRO A 127 1.18 -8.02 9.52
N ALA A 128 0.87 -6.85 10.07
CA ALA A 128 1.06 -5.55 9.42
C ALA A 128 0.35 -5.39 8.05
N HIS A 129 -0.74 -6.13 7.79
CA HIS A 129 -1.59 -5.88 6.63
C HIS A 129 -2.31 -4.53 6.75
N CYS A 130 -1.90 -3.57 5.92
CA CYS A 130 -2.44 -2.20 5.88
C CYS A 130 -3.17 -1.92 4.57
N VAL A 131 -4.04 -0.92 4.57
CA VAL A 131 -4.74 -0.38 3.39
C VAL A 131 -4.35 1.07 3.20
N VAL A 132 -4.10 1.47 1.96
CA VAL A 132 -3.73 2.84 1.57
C VAL A 132 -4.82 3.39 0.67
N ALA A 133 -5.64 4.33 1.16
CA ALA A 133 -6.59 5.05 0.32
C ALA A 133 -5.88 6.24 -0.33
N VAL A 134 -5.89 6.32 -1.66
CA VAL A 134 -5.18 7.34 -2.44
C VAL A 134 -6.14 8.47 -2.79
N ARG A 135 -5.79 9.71 -2.46
CA ARG A 135 -6.62 10.91 -2.62
C ARG A 135 -8.07 10.67 -2.15
N PRO A 136 -8.29 10.22 -0.89
CA PRO A 136 -9.61 9.75 -0.45
C PRO A 136 -10.71 10.82 -0.56
N LYS A 137 -10.35 12.11 -0.43
CA LYS A 137 -11.29 13.25 -0.61
C LYS A 137 -11.77 13.44 -2.04
N ASN A 138 -11.03 12.93 -3.03
CA ASN A 138 -11.38 13.02 -4.44
C ASN A 138 -12.37 11.93 -4.87
N CYS A 139 -12.71 10.98 -4.00
CA CYS A 139 -13.69 9.94 -4.27
C CYS A 139 -13.40 9.19 -5.58
N LEU A 140 -12.13 8.83 -5.80
CA LEU A 140 -11.70 8.18 -7.03
C LEU A 140 -12.20 6.72 -7.06
N PRO A 141 -12.68 6.21 -8.21
CA PRO A 141 -13.04 4.80 -8.35
C PRO A 141 -11.79 3.91 -8.24
N GLN A 142 -11.99 2.60 -8.04
CA GLN A 142 -10.92 1.60 -7.91
C GLN A 142 -10.25 1.30 -9.27
N ILE A 143 -9.58 2.31 -9.80
CA ILE A 143 -8.87 2.32 -11.09
C ILE A 143 -7.45 2.82 -10.81
N LEU A 144 -6.45 2.07 -11.26
CA LEU A 144 -5.06 2.43 -11.05
C LEU A 144 -4.76 3.77 -11.74
N THR A 145 -4.18 4.70 -11.00
CA THR A 145 -3.76 6.02 -11.49
C THR A 145 -2.25 6.16 -11.41
N ARG A 146 -1.70 7.12 -12.17
CA ARG A 146 -0.29 7.51 -12.06
C ARG A 146 0.10 7.84 -10.62
N ASP A 147 -0.72 8.64 -9.93
CA ASP A 147 -0.48 9.03 -8.55
C ASP A 147 -0.46 7.82 -7.60
N SER A 148 -1.36 6.84 -7.77
CA SER A 148 -1.34 5.61 -6.95
C SER A 148 -0.10 4.75 -7.22
N LEU A 149 0.33 4.65 -8.48
CA LEU A 149 1.52 3.89 -8.85
C LEU A 149 2.79 4.53 -8.29
N GLU A 150 2.97 5.84 -8.49
CA GLU A 150 4.11 6.59 -7.97
C GLU A 150 4.16 6.57 -6.44
N LEU A 151 3.01 6.72 -5.77
CA LEU A 151 2.92 6.59 -4.33
C LEU A 151 3.33 5.18 -3.85
N GLY A 152 2.87 4.14 -4.52
CA GLY A 152 3.24 2.76 -4.21
C GLY A 152 4.75 2.52 -4.36
N LEU A 153 5.35 3.01 -5.45
CA LEU A 153 6.79 2.95 -5.67
C LEU A 153 7.57 3.75 -4.63
N ALA A 154 7.10 4.94 -4.24
CA ALA A 154 7.72 5.74 -3.20
C ALA A 154 7.68 5.04 -1.83
N MET A 155 6.57 4.38 -1.49
CA MET A 155 6.46 3.56 -0.28
C MET A 155 7.42 2.36 -0.30
N LEU A 156 7.56 1.69 -1.45
CA LEU A 156 8.54 0.60 -1.60
C LEU A 156 9.98 1.11 -1.43
N LYS A 157 10.32 2.24 -2.06
CA LYS A 157 11.64 2.89 -1.96
C LYS A 157 11.99 3.31 -0.53
N ASP A 158 11.00 3.67 0.28
CA ASP A 158 11.19 4.10 1.66
C ASP A 158 11.26 2.93 2.66
N SER A 159 10.85 1.71 2.25
CA SER A 159 10.96 0.50 3.05
C SER A 159 12.38 -0.06 3.06
N ARG A 160 12.82 -0.59 4.20
CA ARG A 160 14.08 -1.33 4.33
C ARG A 160 13.88 -2.84 4.34
N ARG A 161 12.64 -3.31 4.17
CA ARG A 161 12.29 -4.73 4.22
C ARG A 161 12.14 -5.27 2.81
N SER A 162 12.94 -6.28 2.46
CA SER A 162 12.84 -6.96 1.16
C SER A 162 11.50 -7.67 0.95
N ASP A 163 10.82 -8.06 2.02
CA ASP A 163 9.58 -8.83 1.94
C ASP A 163 8.31 -7.96 1.84
N ILE A 164 8.42 -6.62 1.83
CA ILE A 164 7.28 -5.74 1.64
C ILE A 164 6.71 -5.86 0.22
N LYS A 165 5.39 -5.74 0.09
CA LYS A 165 4.68 -5.60 -1.20
C LYS A 165 3.58 -4.57 -1.08
N VAL A 166 3.45 -3.74 -2.12
CA VAL A 166 2.28 -2.90 -2.37
C VAL A 166 1.45 -3.59 -3.45
N LEU A 167 0.18 -3.86 -3.17
CA LEU A 167 -0.71 -4.64 -4.03
C LEU A 167 -1.91 -3.79 -4.44
N PHE A 168 -2.29 -3.88 -5.71
CA PHE A 168 -3.52 -3.33 -6.24
C PHE A 168 -4.35 -4.45 -6.85
N ASN A 169 -5.65 -4.46 -6.58
CA ASN A 169 -6.60 -5.27 -7.32
C ASN A 169 -7.75 -4.39 -7.80
N SER A 170 -8.18 -4.62 -9.04
CA SER A 170 -9.32 -3.93 -9.64
C SER A 170 -10.64 -4.58 -9.22
N LEU A 171 -11.78 -3.97 -9.60
CA LEU A 171 -13.10 -4.58 -9.36
C LEU A 171 -13.25 -5.95 -10.04
N GLY A 172 -12.64 -6.15 -11.21
CA GLY A 172 -12.58 -7.45 -11.89
C GLY A 172 -11.64 -8.46 -11.24
N ALA A 173 -10.74 -8.00 -10.37
CA ALA A 173 -9.86 -8.83 -9.55
C ALA A 173 -10.33 -8.86 -8.07
N TYR A 174 -11.65 -8.89 -7.87
CA TYR A 174 -12.29 -9.05 -6.56
C TYR A 174 -11.98 -7.97 -5.53
N ALA A 175 -11.73 -6.73 -5.95
CA ALA A 175 -11.66 -5.60 -5.01
C ALA A 175 -12.99 -5.43 -4.27
N SER A 176 -12.91 -5.32 -2.94
CA SER A 176 -14.11 -5.29 -2.10
C SER A 176 -14.80 -3.93 -2.08
N GLN A 177 -14.10 -2.86 -2.44
CA GLN A 177 -14.59 -1.48 -2.42
C GLN A 177 -14.28 -0.79 -3.74
N ASN A 178 -15.25 -0.02 -4.26
CA ASN A 178 -15.02 0.89 -5.38
C ASN A 178 -14.59 2.28 -4.88
N HIS A 179 -13.45 2.35 -4.22
CA HIS A 179 -12.79 3.60 -3.81
C HIS A 179 -11.27 3.36 -3.86
N LEU A 180 -10.52 4.15 -4.63
CA LEU A 180 -9.11 3.93 -4.94
C LEU A 180 -8.25 3.61 -3.70
N HIS A 181 -7.80 2.36 -3.62
CA HIS A 181 -6.93 1.87 -2.57
C HIS A 181 -5.91 0.84 -3.07
N MET A 182 -4.85 0.73 -2.30
CA MET A 182 -3.83 -0.32 -2.39
C MET A 182 -3.69 -1.03 -1.04
N HIS A 183 -3.05 -2.18 -1.04
CA HIS A 183 -2.71 -2.93 0.16
C HIS A 183 -1.20 -2.92 0.39
N ILE A 184 -0.78 -2.92 1.65
CA ILE A 184 0.60 -3.21 2.04
C ILE A 184 0.60 -4.51 2.82
N VAL A 185 1.47 -5.45 2.42
CA VAL A 185 1.71 -6.71 3.13
C VAL A 185 3.20 -7.01 3.19
N TYR A 186 3.59 -7.81 4.18
CA TYR A 186 4.94 -8.37 4.29
C TYR A 186 4.87 -9.87 4.05
N LEU A 187 5.55 -10.36 3.01
CA LEU A 187 5.45 -11.74 2.54
C LEU A 187 5.89 -12.76 3.59
N LYS A 188 6.87 -12.43 4.45
CA LYS A 188 7.24 -13.28 5.60
C LYS A 188 6.06 -13.52 6.52
N GLY A 189 5.22 -12.51 6.73
CA GLY A 189 3.99 -12.60 7.52
C GLY A 189 2.90 -13.49 6.89
N LEU A 190 2.99 -13.74 5.58
CA LEU A 190 2.15 -14.66 4.84
C LEU A 190 2.73 -16.08 4.76
N GLY A 191 3.93 -16.33 5.31
CA GLY A 191 4.59 -17.64 5.28
C GLY A 191 5.43 -17.90 4.02
N PHE A 192 5.72 -16.87 3.23
CA PHE A 192 6.70 -16.99 2.14
C PHE A 192 8.13 -16.97 2.71
N PRO A 193 9.07 -17.70 2.09
CA PRO A 193 10.51 -17.56 2.35
C PRO A 193 11.01 -16.13 2.15
N GLU A 194 12.09 -15.73 2.84
CA GLU A 194 12.60 -14.34 2.85
C GLU A 194 13.14 -13.86 1.49
N ASP A 195 13.69 -14.79 0.71
CA ASP A 195 14.26 -14.56 -0.62
C ASP A 195 13.20 -14.54 -1.72
N ARG A 196 11.97 -14.97 -1.41
CA ARG A 196 10.94 -15.12 -2.41
C ARG A 196 10.32 -13.79 -2.81
N LEU A 197 10.52 -13.40 -4.07
CA LEU A 197 10.08 -12.11 -4.63
C LEU A 197 10.64 -10.93 -3.82
N ALA A 198 11.93 -10.98 -3.45
CA ALA A 198 12.56 -9.90 -2.70
C ALA A 198 12.42 -8.56 -3.44
N LEU A 199 12.10 -7.49 -2.70
CA LEU A 199 12.17 -6.12 -3.21
C LEU A 199 13.64 -5.76 -3.39
N GLU A 200 14.01 -5.49 -4.64
CA GLU A 200 15.33 -5.00 -5.01
C GLU A 200 15.29 -3.48 -5.17
N HIS A 201 16.32 -2.82 -4.63
CA HIS A 201 16.52 -1.40 -4.84
C HIS A 201 17.49 -1.22 -5.99
N ALA A 202 17.11 -0.41 -6.98
CA ALA A 202 18.05 0.00 -8.02
C ALA A 202 19.28 0.67 -7.37
N ALA A 203 20.46 0.37 -7.89
CA ALA A 203 21.69 1.04 -7.46
C ALA A 203 21.51 2.56 -7.58
N SER A 204 21.87 3.31 -6.54
CA SER A 204 21.96 4.76 -6.66
C SER A 204 23.12 5.08 -7.59
N GLU A 205 22.87 5.79 -8.70
CA GLU A 205 23.95 6.43 -9.45
C GLU A 205 24.72 7.33 -8.48
N GLU A 206 25.92 6.90 -8.07
CA GLU A 206 26.85 7.78 -7.40
C GLU A 206 27.25 8.83 -8.44
N SER A 207 26.81 10.07 -8.26
CA SER A 207 27.28 11.17 -9.09
C SER A 207 28.79 11.26 -8.90
N SER A 208 29.54 10.78 -9.88
CA SER A 208 30.97 10.97 -9.97
C SER A 208 31.24 12.46 -10.15
N THR A 209 31.30 13.22 -9.06
CA THR A 209 31.91 14.54 -9.08
C THR A 209 33.42 14.33 -9.20
N SER A 210 33.90 14.23 -10.44
CA SER A 210 35.30 14.43 -10.75
C SER A 210 35.63 15.90 -10.46
N SER A 211 36.14 16.15 -9.26
CA SER A 211 36.90 17.36 -8.96
C SER A 211 38.24 17.26 -9.70
N SER A 212 38.29 17.77 -10.92
CA SER A 212 39.56 18.06 -11.59
C SER A 212 40.09 19.37 -11.02
N THR A 213 41.29 19.28 -10.44
CA THR A 213 42.08 20.39 -9.90
C THR A 213 42.86 21.06 -11.02
#